data_AF-A0A4Y2F5L7-F1
#
_entry.id   AF-A0A4Y2F5L7-F1
#
_cell.length_a   1.000
_cell.length_b   1.000
_cell.length_c   1.000
_cell.angle_alpha   90.00
_cell.angle_beta   90.00
_cell.angle_gamma   90.00
#
_symmetry.space_group_name_H-M   'P 1'
#
loop_
_entity.id
_entity.type
_entity.pdbx_description
1 polymer ?
#
loop_
_entity_poly.entity_id
_entity_poly.type
_entity_poly.pdbx_seq_one_letter_code
_entity_poly.pdbx_strand_id
1 'polypeptide(L)'
;MGKIEPTSKHAVSINEAGVIRCLLEDSKFVFWLTVFHSIVAHVDVLYNQLQKTRTDAALIRKQVNVLQQSLEKERKRLDTVTKEISVSYETSRKIKRENIHINRSITAKEMCDVITNQVKEGFISHYSAVSLFEAAKFQEYEKNFELRFLTKHLMFIPCYRRIV
;
A
#
# COMPACT_ATOMS: atom_id res chain seq x y z
N MET A 1 18.70 28.56 -3.30
CA MET A 1 19.49 27.31 -3.30
C MET A 1 20.59 27.41 -4.33
N GLY A 2 21.86 27.28 -3.92
CA GLY A 2 23.03 27.45 -4.78
C GLY A 2 23.15 26.32 -5.82
N LYS A 3 23.60 26.69 -7.03
CA LYS A 3 23.80 25.81 -8.19
C LYS A 3 24.91 24.78 -7.88
N ILE A 4 24.52 23.53 -7.62
CA ILE A 4 25.45 22.39 -7.47
C ILE A 4 25.88 21.86 -8.86
N GLU A 5 25.25 22.33 -9.93
CA GLU A 5 25.45 21.76 -11.28
C GLU A 5 26.81 21.97 -11.96
N PRO A 6 27.63 23.03 -11.74
CA PRO A 6 28.81 23.20 -12.58
C PRO A 6 30.09 22.50 -12.03
N THR A 7 30.04 21.83 -10.88
CA THR A 7 31.26 21.30 -10.22
C THR A 7 31.58 19.83 -10.48
N SER A 8 30.71 19.06 -11.16
CA SER A 8 30.99 17.66 -11.49
C SER A 8 31.78 17.54 -12.80
N LYS A 9 32.81 16.69 -12.83
CA LYS A 9 33.55 16.34 -14.07
C LYS A 9 32.99 15.09 -14.76
N HIS A 10 31.98 14.44 -14.17
CA HIS A 10 31.40 13.20 -14.68
C HIS A 10 30.18 13.52 -15.55
N ALA A 11 30.41 13.59 -16.87
CA ALA A 11 29.37 13.89 -17.86
C ALA A 11 28.13 12.97 -17.76
N VAL A 12 28.34 11.70 -17.40
CA VAL A 12 27.25 10.72 -17.17
C VAL A 12 26.35 11.16 -16.02
N SER A 13 26.92 11.47 -14.86
CA SER A 13 26.15 11.89 -13.68
C SER A 13 25.45 13.23 -13.88
N ILE A 14 26.03 14.15 -14.67
CA ILE A 14 25.38 15.41 -15.04
C ILE A 14 24.14 15.13 -15.90
N ASN A 15 24.25 14.24 -16.88
CA ASN A 15 23.13 13.90 -17.75
C ASN A 15 22.01 13.19 -16.96
N GLU A 16 22.35 12.25 -16.09
CA GLU A 16 21.39 11.55 -15.23
C GLU A 16 20.66 12.51 -14.28
N ALA A 17 21.39 13.42 -13.62
CA ALA A 17 20.79 14.44 -12.76
C ALA A 17 19.86 15.37 -13.56
N GLY A 18 20.25 15.73 -14.80
CA GLY A 18 19.43 16.49 -15.72
C GLY A 18 18.11 15.79 -16.06
N VAL A 19 18.16 14.49 -16.37
CA VAL A 19 16.96 13.67 -16.64
C VAL A 19 16.05 13.60 -15.41
N ILE A 20 16.61 13.39 -14.21
CA ILE A 20 15.84 13.35 -12.96
C ILE A 20 15.14 14.68 -12.72
N ARG A 21 15.81 15.81 -12.93
CA ARG A 21 15.18 17.13 -12.82
C ARG A 21 14.01 17.26 -13.79
N CYS A 22 14.18 16.88 -15.05
CA CYS A 22 13.09 16.92 -16.03
C CYS A 22 11.90 16.04 -15.62
N LEU A 23 12.15 14.88 -15.00
CA LEU A 23 11.09 14.03 -14.45
C LEU A 23 10.38 14.67 -13.26
N LEU A 24 11.12 15.34 -12.37
CA LEU A 24 10.57 16.05 -11.21
C LEU A 24 9.81 17.33 -11.58
N GLU A 25 9.97 17.85 -12.80
CA GLU A 25 9.17 18.94 -13.35
C GLU A 25 7.87 18.44 -14.02
N ASP A 26 7.77 17.15 -14.36
CA ASP A 26 6.58 16.56 -14.96
C ASP A 26 5.47 16.32 -13.92
N SER A 27 4.32 16.97 -14.11
CA SER A 27 3.21 16.91 -13.16
C SER A 27 2.57 15.52 -13.03
N LYS A 28 2.67 14.66 -14.06
CA LYS A 28 2.17 13.28 -13.99
C LYS A 28 3.11 12.45 -13.13
N PHE A 29 4.42 12.59 -13.31
CA PHE A 29 5.43 11.89 -12.53
C PHE A 29 5.35 12.31 -11.06
N VAL A 30 5.32 13.62 -10.76
CA VAL A 30 5.21 14.13 -9.39
C VAL A 30 3.93 13.66 -8.69
N PHE A 31 2.80 13.65 -9.42
CA PHE A 31 1.54 13.10 -8.89
C PHE A 31 1.73 11.65 -8.43
N TRP A 32 2.18 10.76 -9.33
CA TRP A 32 2.35 9.34 -9.01
C TRP A 32 3.40 9.11 -7.93
N LEU A 33 4.51 9.84 -7.97
CA LEU A 33 5.55 9.76 -6.94
C LEU A 33 4.98 10.09 -5.55
N THR A 34 4.12 11.11 -5.46
CA THR A 34 3.46 11.49 -4.21
C THR A 34 2.51 10.39 -3.71
N VAL A 35 1.71 9.80 -4.61
CA VAL A 35 0.82 8.68 -4.27
C VAL A 35 1.62 7.49 -3.75
N PHE A 36 2.65 7.07 -4.48
CA PHE A 36 3.47 5.91 -4.10
C PHE A 36 4.20 6.15 -2.79
N HIS A 37 4.83 7.32 -2.60
CA HIS A 37 5.52 7.64 -1.37
C HIS A 37 4.58 7.53 -0.15
N SER A 38 3.34 8.01 -0.29
CA SER A 38 2.37 7.92 0.80
C SER A 38 1.95 6.49 1.12
N ILE A 39 1.64 5.70 0.10
CA ILE A 39 1.16 4.32 0.29
C ILE A 39 2.28 3.42 0.82
N VAL A 40 3.47 3.50 0.21
CA VAL A 40 4.63 2.66 0.55
C VAL A 40 5.08 2.90 1.99
N ALA A 41 5.04 4.14 2.48
CA ALA A 41 5.37 4.45 3.87
C ALA A 41 4.48 3.68 4.87
N HIS A 42 3.18 3.56 4.58
CA HIS A 42 2.26 2.81 5.44
C HIS A 42 2.48 1.30 5.37
N VAL A 43 2.81 0.77 4.18
CA VAL A 43 3.13 -0.64 3.99
C VAL A 43 4.44 -1.02 4.68
N ASP A 44 5.46 -0.15 4.62
CA ASP A 44 6.74 -0.37 5.30
C ASP A 44 6.59 -0.40 6.82
N VAL A 45 5.78 0.52 7.38
CA VAL A 45 5.43 0.48 8.81
C VAL A 45 4.79 -0.86 9.16
N LEU A 46 3.82 -1.35 8.37
CA LEU A 46 3.19 -2.65 8.61
C LEU A 46 4.23 -3.77 8.58
N TYR A 47 5.09 -3.81 7.56
CA TYR A 47 6.13 -4.81 7.40
C TYR A 47 7.04 -4.86 8.64
N ASN A 48 7.53 -3.70 9.08
CA ASN A 48 8.39 -3.56 10.25
C ASN A 48 7.70 -3.98 11.56
N GLN A 49 6.38 -3.80 11.68
CA GLN A 49 5.63 -4.28 12.85
C GLN A 49 5.44 -5.79 12.84
N LEU A 50 5.26 -6.40 11.66
CA LEU A 50 4.99 -7.82 11.51
C LEU A 50 6.24 -8.71 11.52
N GLN A 51 7.42 -8.16 11.18
CA GLN A 51 8.69 -8.90 11.17
C GLN A 51 9.21 -9.26 12.58
N LYS A 52 8.64 -8.69 13.64
CA LYS A 52 9.07 -8.94 15.02
C LYS A 52 8.80 -10.40 15.42
N THR A 53 9.77 -11.05 16.08
CA THR A 53 9.87 -12.51 16.32
C THR A 53 8.68 -13.17 17.06
N ARG A 54 7.74 -12.39 17.61
CA ARG A 54 6.54 -12.89 18.29
C ARG A 54 5.33 -12.08 17.84
N THR A 55 4.85 -12.37 16.64
CA THR A 55 3.67 -11.71 16.09
C THR A 55 2.41 -12.40 16.61
N ASP A 56 1.77 -11.78 17.61
CA ASP A 56 0.48 -12.20 18.13
C ASP A 56 -0.63 -11.95 17.09
N ALA A 57 -1.55 -12.88 16.94
CA ALA A 57 -2.70 -12.79 16.06
C ALA A 57 -3.55 -11.53 16.34
N ALA A 58 -3.67 -11.12 17.61
CA ALA A 58 -4.33 -9.86 17.99
C ALA A 58 -3.54 -8.63 17.50
N LEU A 59 -2.21 -8.70 17.55
CA LEU A 59 -1.32 -7.65 17.03
C LEU A 59 -1.44 -7.54 15.51
N ILE A 60 -1.44 -8.65 14.76
CA ILE A 60 -1.61 -8.65 13.30
C ILE A 60 -2.92 -7.95 12.92
N ARG A 61 -4.02 -8.33 13.57
CA ARG A 61 -5.35 -7.74 13.31
C ARG A 61 -5.36 -6.24 13.60
N LYS A 62 -4.75 -5.82 14.72
CA LYS A 62 -4.62 -4.41 15.08
C LYS A 62 -3.83 -3.64 14.01
N GLN A 63 -2.69 -4.15 13.58
CA GLN A 63 -1.84 -3.47 12.60
C GLN A 63 -2.49 -3.41 11.21
N VAL A 64 -3.18 -4.47 10.79
CA VAL A 64 -3.97 -4.48 9.55
C VAL A 64 -5.07 -3.42 9.60
N ASN A 65 -5.78 -3.29 10.72
CA ASN A 65 -6.81 -2.26 10.88
C ASN A 65 -6.21 -0.83 10.85
N VAL A 66 -5.06 -0.62 11.47
CA VAL A 66 -4.34 0.66 11.43
C VAL A 66 -3.91 1.02 10.01
N LEU A 67 -3.43 0.04 9.22
CA LEU A 67 -3.11 0.25 7.82
C LEU A 67 -4.35 0.68 7.02
N GLN A 68 -5.47 -0.02 7.20
CA GLN A 68 -6.73 0.30 6.50
C GLN A 68 -7.20 1.72 6.80
N GLN A 69 -7.18 2.13 8.07
CA GLN A 69 -7.56 3.49 8.45
C GLN A 69 -6.61 4.53 7.86
N SER A 70 -5.31 4.23 7.81
CA SER A 70 -4.31 5.12 7.22
C SER A 70 -4.51 5.25 5.71
N LEU A 71 -4.71 4.15 5.00
CA LEU A 71 -4.99 4.16 3.56
C LEU A 71 -6.32 4.85 3.22
N GLU A 72 -7.35 4.72 4.06
CA GLU A 72 -8.62 5.43 3.87
C GLU A 72 -8.45 6.95 4.07
N LYS A 73 -7.63 7.36 5.03
CA LYS A 73 -7.28 8.77 5.21
C LYS A 73 -6.51 9.30 4.01
N GLU A 74 -5.58 8.50 3.48
CA GLU A 74 -4.84 8.83 2.27
C GLU A 74 -5.72 8.93 1.04
N ARG A 75 -6.63 7.96 0.85
CA ARG A 75 -7.66 7.97 -0.21
C ARG A 75 -8.46 9.28 -0.23
N LYS A 76 -8.82 9.81 0.94
CA LYS A 76 -9.52 11.10 1.07
C LYS A 76 -8.59 12.30 0.79
N ARG A 77 -7.32 12.21 1.20
CA ARG A 77 -6.32 13.26 0.94
C ARG A 77 -6.00 13.42 -0.54
N LEU A 78 -6.09 12.35 -1.33
CA LEU A 78 -5.86 12.38 -2.78
C LEU A 78 -6.80 13.34 -3.53
N ASP A 79 -8.00 13.60 -3.01
CA ASP A 79 -8.91 14.61 -3.58
C ASP A 79 -8.35 16.02 -3.45
N THR A 80 -7.60 16.31 -2.39
CA THR A 80 -6.93 17.60 -2.16
C THR A 80 -5.68 17.71 -3.02
N VAL A 81 -4.84 16.67 -3.06
CA VAL A 81 -3.61 16.63 -3.87
C VAL A 81 -3.90 16.83 -5.35
N THR A 82 -4.99 16.26 -5.85
CA THR A 82 -5.42 16.44 -7.24
C THR A 82 -5.78 17.90 -7.54
N LYS A 83 -6.41 18.61 -6.59
CA LYS A 83 -6.76 20.02 -6.72
C LYS A 83 -5.54 20.94 -6.62
N GLU A 84 -4.63 20.68 -5.69
CA GLU A 84 -3.41 21.49 -5.52
C GLU A 84 -2.48 21.41 -6.73
N ILE A 85 -2.29 20.20 -7.26
CA ILE A 85 -1.53 20.01 -8.51
C ILE A 85 -2.26 20.72 -9.65
N SER A 86 -3.61 20.73 -9.69
CA SER A 86 -4.37 21.42 -10.73
C SER A 86 -4.19 22.95 -10.77
N VAL A 87 -4.12 23.57 -9.60
CA VAL A 87 -3.98 25.02 -9.45
C VAL A 87 -2.55 25.48 -9.78
N SER A 88 -1.55 24.63 -9.52
CA SER A 88 -0.13 24.99 -9.74
C SER A 88 0.26 25.15 -11.23
N TYR A 89 -0.51 24.62 -12.19
CA TYR A 89 -0.13 24.62 -13.62
C TYR A 89 -1.02 25.50 -14.51
N GLU A 90 -1.79 26.41 -13.93
CA GLU A 90 -2.94 27.10 -14.56
C GLU A 90 -2.64 28.02 -15.77
N THR A 91 -1.40 28.06 -16.28
CA THR A 91 -1.08 28.66 -17.56
C THR A 91 -1.35 27.69 -18.73
N SER A 92 -2.49 27.92 -19.40
CA SER A 92 -2.87 27.45 -20.75
C SER A 92 -3.42 26.01 -20.89
N ARG A 93 -4.71 25.91 -21.28
CA ARG A 93 -5.50 24.73 -21.74
C ARG A 93 -6.33 24.00 -20.66
N LYS A 94 -7.55 24.50 -20.47
CA LYS A 94 -8.45 24.21 -19.33
C LYS A 94 -9.28 22.92 -19.44
N ILE A 95 -9.73 22.49 -20.62
CA ILE A 95 -10.83 21.48 -20.69
C ILE A 95 -10.35 20.02 -20.82
N LYS A 96 -9.26 19.75 -21.56
CA LYS A 96 -8.82 18.36 -21.82
C LYS A 96 -8.03 17.75 -20.65
N ARG A 97 -7.51 18.57 -19.73
CA ARG A 97 -6.66 18.14 -18.60
C ARG A 97 -7.47 17.72 -17.38
N GLU A 98 -8.61 18.37 -17.11
CA GLU A 98 -9.50 17.99 -15.99
C GLU A 98 -9.88 16.52 -16.02
N ASN A 99 -10.32 16.00 -17.19
CA ASN A 99 -10.63 14.58 -17.36
C ASN A 99 -9.44 13.65 -17.09
N ILE A 100 -8.21 14.09 -17.40
CA ILE A 100 -6.99 13.30 -17.16
C ILE A 100 -6.66 13.27 -15.66
N HIS A 101 -6.79 14.39 -14.95
CA HIS A 101 -6.55 14.47 -13.51
C HIS A 101 -7.62 13.73 -12.70
N ILE A 102 -8.89 13.82 -13.12
CA ILE A 102 -9.99 13.04 -12.56
C ILE A 102 -9.72 11.54 -12.73
N ASN A 103 -9.32 11.10 -13.93
CA ASN A 103 -9.01 9.69 -14.17
C ASN A 103 -7.84 9.20 -13.31
N ARG A 104 -6.79 10.02 -13.13
CA ARG A 104 -5.65 9.68 -12.26
C ARG A 104 -6.03 9.57 -10.78
N SER A 105 -6.89 10.48 -10.29
CA SER A 105 -7.41 10.40 -8.93
C SER A 105 -8.22 9.12 -8.70
N ILE A 106 -9.07 8.75 -9.67
CA ILE A 106 -9.82 7.49 -9.63
C ILE A 106 -8.86 6.30 -9.59
N THR A 107 -7.86 6.25 -10.47
CA THR A 107 -6.88 5.16 -10.47
C THR A 107 -6.07 5.09 -9.17
N ALA A 108 -5.67 6.21 -8.58
CA ALA A 108 -4.96 6.23 -7.31
C ALA A 108 -5.83 5.73 -6.13
N LYS A 109 -7.13 6.03 -6.16
CA LYS A 109 -8.13 5.48 -5.24
C LYS A 109 -8.27 3.98 -5.41
N GLU A 110 -8.38 3.49 -6.64
CA GLU A 110 -8.42 2.05 -6.94
C GLU A 110 -7.18 1.33 -6.40
N MET A 111 -5.98 1.92 -6.52
CA MET A 111 -4.77 1.35 -5.93
C MET A 111 -4.90 1.18 -4.42
N CYS A 112 -5.44 2.17 -3.71
CA CYS A 112 -5.67 2.08 -2.27
C CYS A 112 -6.66 0.95 -1.92
N ASP A 113 -7.70 0.77 -2.73
CA ASP A 113 -8.70 -0.31 -2.56
C ASP A 113 -8.09 -1.68 -2.81
N VAL A 114 -7.33 -1.83 -3.90
CA VAL A 114 -6.65 -3.09 -4.26
C VAL A 114 -5.69 -3.51 -3.16
N ILE A 115 -4.86 -2.59 -2.67
CA ILE A 115 -3.91 -2.88 -1.58
C ILE A 115 -4.66 -3.24 -0.30
N THR A 116 -5.72 -2.50 0.02
CA THR A 116 -6.57 -2.79 1.19
C THR A 116 -7.19 -4.18 1.11
N ASN A 117 -7.70 -4.57 -0.06
CA ASN A 117 -8.29 -5.88 -0.29
C ASN A 117 -7.24 -7.00 -0.24
N GLN A 118 -6.07 -6.80 -0.85
CA GLN A 118 -4.97 -7.77 -0.79
C GLN A 118 -4.49 -8.01 0.64
N VAL A 119 -4.34 -6.95 1.44
CA VAL A 119 -3.98 -7.07 2.85
C VAL A 119 -5.08 -7.80 3.63
N LYS A 120 -6.36 -7.52 3.37
CA LYS A 120 -7.47 -8.25 3.98
C LYS A 120 -7.41 -9.74 3.63
N GLU A 121 -7.38 -10.11 2.36
CA GLU A 121 -7.43 -11.51 1.93
C GLU A 121 -6.18 -12.30 2.35
N GLY A 122 -5.00 -11.70 2.19
CA GLY A 122 -3.73 -12.31 2.55
C GLY A 122 -3.61 -12.56 4.05
N PHE A 123 -3.96 -11.58 4.89
CA PHE A 123 -3.84 -11.77 6.34
C PHE A 123 -5.02 -12.51 6.96
N ILE A 124 -6.25 -12.35 6.47
CA ILE A 124 -7.42 -13.04 7.04
C ILE A 124 -7.28 -14.55 6.86
N SER A 125 -6.86 -15.04 5.69
CA SER A 125 -6.71 -16.48 5.42
C SER A 125 -5.68 -17.14 6.34
N HIS A 126 -4.48 -16.57 6.46
CA HIS A 126 -3.45 -17.07 7.37
C HIS A 126 -3.82 -16.86 8.86
N TYR A 127 -4.41 -15.72 9.20
CA TYR A 127 -4.88 -15.40 10.56
C TYR A 127 -5.91 -16.41 11.04
N SER A 128 -6.93 -16.71 10.23
CA SER A 128 -7.98 -17.60 10.70
C SER A 128 -7.45 -19.03 10.89
N ALA A 129 -6.43 -19.42 10.15
CA ALA A 129 -5.77 -20.69 10.37
C ALA A 129 -4.95 -20.71 11.67
N VAL A 130 -4.23 -19.63 12.01
CA VAL A 130 -3.52 -19.48 13.29
C VAL A 130 -4.51 -19.46 14.46
N SER A 131 -5.67 -18.83 14.29
CA SER A 131 -6.69 -18.77 15.34
C SER A 131 -7.30 -20.14 15.70
N LEU A 132 -7.25 -21.13 14.80
CA LEU A 132 -7.65 -22.51 15.11
C LEU A 132 -6.75 -23.17 16.15
N PHE A 133 -5.51 -22.69 16.27
CA PHE A 133 -4.53 -23.19 17.23
C PHE A 133 -4.50 -22.36 18.52
N GLU A 134 -5.39 -21.37 18.69
CA GLU A 134 -5.51 -20.62 19.94
C GLU A 134 -6.10 -21.50 21.05
N ALA A 135 -5.27 -21.85 22.04
CA ALA A 135 -5.64 -22.78 23.10
C ALA A 135 -6.91 -22.37 23.88
N ALA A 136 -7.12 -21.06 24.03
CA ALA A 136 -8.29 -20.51 24.71
C ALA A 136 -9.62 -20.81 24.00
N LYS A 137 -9.60 -21.10 22.69
CA LYS A 137 -10.80 -21.39 21.89
C LYS A 137 -11.10 -22.87 21.72
N PHE A 138 -10.22 -23.77 22.18
CA PHE A 138 -10.44 -25.21 22.03
C PHE A 138 -11.75 -25.70 22.67
N GLN A 139 -12.13 -25.14 23.83
CA GLN A 139 -13.38 -25.51 24.50
C GLN A 139 -14.64 -25.09 23.72
N GLU A 140 -14.53 -24.03 22.91
CA GLU A 140 -15.61 -23.57 22.02
C GLU A 140 -15.66 -24.41 20.74
N TYR A 141 -14.48 -24.77 20.20
CA TYR A 141 -14.35 -25.67 19.06
C TYR A 141 -14.89 -27.07 19.36
N GLU A 142 -14.66 -27.62 20.54
CA GLU A 142 -15.20 -28.92 20.95
C GLU A 142 -16.73 -29.00 20.80
N LYS A 143 -17.43 -27.86 20.92
CA LYS A 143 -18.90 -27.80 20.83
C LYS A 143 -19.43 -27.53 19.41
N ASN A 144 -18.73 -26.73 18.59
CA ASN A 144 -19.25 -26.22 17.31
C ASN A 144 -18.24 -26.29 16.16
N PHE A 145 -17.37 -27.32 16.11
CA PHE A 145 -16.32 -27.38 15.10
C PHE A 145 -16.86 -27.58 13.67
N GLU A 146 -16.86 -26.53 12.86
CA GLU A 146 -17.16 -26.64 11.43
C GLU A 146 -15.94 -27.11 10.63
N LEU A 147 -15.90 -28.40 10.30
CA LEU A 147 -14.85 -29.03 9.47
C LEU A 147 -14.59 -28.31 8.13
N ARG A 148 -15.60 -27.64 7.56
CA ARG A 148 -15.48 -26.84 6.33
C ARG A 148 -14.46 -25.72 6.43
N PHE A 149 -14.26 -25.18 7.64
CA PHE A 149 -13.29 -24.11 7.91
C PHE A 149 -11.85 -24.64 7.89
N LEU A 150 -11.63 -25.85 8.40
CA LEU A 150 -10.33 -26.52 8.41
C LEU A 150 -9.87 -26.84 6.97
N THR A 151 -10.76 -27.40 6.15
CA THR A 151 -10.43 -27.80 4.76
C THR A 151 -10.10 -26.59 3.88
N LYS A 152 -10.81 -25.47 4.05
CA LYS A 152 -10.57 -24.24 3.29
C LYS A 152 -9.24 -23.59 3.66
N HIS A 153 -8.79 -23.71 4.91
CA HIS A 153 -7.60 -23.01 5.42
C HIS A 153 -6.32 -23.85 5.39
N LEU A 154 -6.42 -25.17 5.54
CA LEU A 154 -5.26 -26.07 5.45
C LEU A 154 -4.65 -26.13 4.04
N MET A 155 -5.45 -25.95 2.98
CA MET A 155 -4.92 -25.88 1.61
C MET A 155 -4.00 -24.67 1.37
N PHE A 156 -4.13 -23.60 2.17
CA PHE A 156 -3.35 -22.37 2.04
C PHE A 156 -2.10 -22.34 2.92
N ILE A 157 -1.92 -23.31 3.83
CA ILE A 157 -0.68 -23.42 4.61
C ILE A 157 0.32 -24.28 3.81
N PRO A 158 1.45 -23.72 3.34
CA PRO A 158 2.42 -24.47 2.53
C PRO A 158 2.94 -25.74 3.21
N CYS A 159 2.97 -25.76 4.54
CA CYS A 159 3.42 -26.90 5.35
C CYS A 159 2.53 -28.15 5.20
N TYR A 160 1.23 -28.00 4.89
CA TYR A 160 0.31 -29.14 4.77
C TYR A 160 0.18 -29.68 3.34
N ARG A 161 0.66 -28.95 2.33
CA ARG A 161 0.69 -29.41 0.93
C ARG A 161 1.70 -30.54 0.68
N ARG A 162 2.53 -30.87 1.67
CA ARG A 162 3.60 -31.89 1.56
C ARG A 162 3.25 -33.22 2.24
N ILE A 163 2.06 -33.34 2.83
CA ILE A 163 1.63 -34.53 3.61
C ILE A 163 0.48 -35.29 2.92
N VAL A 164 0.01 -34.84 1.75
CA VAL A 164 -0.97 -35.55 0.90
C VAL A 164 -0.35 -35.88 -0.44
#